data_AF-J2TUG1-F1
#
_entry.id   AF-J2TUG1-F1
#
_cell.length_a   1.000
_cell.length_b   1.000
_cell.length_c   1.000
_cell.angle_alpha   90.00
_cell.angle_beta   90.00
_cell.angle_gamma   90.00
#
_symmetry.space_group_name_H-M   'P 1'
#
loop_
_entity.id
_entity.type
_entity.pdbx_description
1 polymer ?
#
loop_
_entity_poly.entity_id
_entity_poly.type
_entity_poly.pdbx_seq_one_letter_code
_entity_poly.pdbx_strand_id
1 'polypeptide(L)'
;MKTRGMILLCLLLVGCDQPNDTQLRLEAGRQLQWTVDTNPLRASCEDIARGREWLTHRTLQRLEAKGCQNVLRSASETNFINTAIYRHGITVVCGGISGKSFTGTLLNRRFIYSSEEKALVLEPKFDQDKTRFEGQKSLQQLQEDFERQTTQYCQ
;
A
#
# COMPACT_ATOMS: atom_id res chain seq x y z
N MET A 1 -31.20 -10.78 52.96
CA MET A 1 -31.45 -10.15 51.64
C MET A 1 -30.11 -9.63 51.10
N LYS A 2 -29.76 -9.99 49.86
CA LYS A 2 -28.41 -9.90 49.27
C LYS A 2 -28.04 -8.46 48.90
N THR A 3 -26.90 -8.00 49.40
CA THR A 3 -26.11 -6.88 48.89
C THR A 3 -25.46 -7.25 47.56
N ARG A 4 -25.77 -6.54 46.48
CA ARG A 4 -24.93 -6.47 45.27
C ARG A 4 -25.03 -5.07 44.67
N GLY A 5 -24.37 -4.13 45.33
CA GLY A 5 -24.06 -2.82 44.78
C GLY A 5 -22.90 -2.95 43.79
N MET A 6 -23.20 -2.61 42.54
CA MET A 6 -22.39 -1.71 41.71
C MET A 6 -20.91 -2.11 41.50
N ILE A 7 -20.67 -3.01 40.55
CA ILE A 7 -19.39 -3.07 39.83
C ILE A 7 -19.60 -2.33 38.51
N LEU A 8 -19.31 -1.03 38.54
CA LEU A 8 -19.40 -0.15 37.38
C LEU A 8 -18.17 0.76 37.42
N LEU A 9 -16.98 0.20 37.18
CA LEU A 9 -15.77 0.99 36.92
C LEU A 9 -14.59 0.16 36.36
N CYS A 10 -14.73 -0.42 35.16
CA CYS A 10 -13.58 -1.01 34.43
C CYS A 10 -13.48 -0.58 32.95
N LEU A 11 -14.13 0.51 32.54
CA LEU A 11 -14.11 0.97 31.13
C LEU A 11 -13.22 2.20 30.86
N LEU A 12 -12.35 2.61 31.79
CA LEU A 12 -11.52 3.81 31.64
C LEU A 12 -10.03 3.55 31.37
N LEU A 13 -9.66 2.34 30.92
CA LEU A 13 -8.28 1.99 30.56
C LEU A 13 -8.12 1.48 29.12
N VAL A 14 -8.99 1.88 28.20
CA VAL A 14 -8.58 1.93 26.79
C VAL A 14 -7.88 3.27 26.60
N GLY A 15 -6.73 3.42 27.26
CA GLY A 15 -5.84 4.55 27.04
C GLY A 15 -5.48 4.59 25.57
N CYS A 16 -5.64 5.76 24.95
CA CYS A 16 -5.23 6.07 23.59
C CYS A 16 -3.71 5.86 23.44
N ASP A 17 -3.27 4.60 23.31
CA ASP A 17 -1.88 4.30 23.00
C ASP A 17 -1.71 4.57 21.50
N GLN A 18 -1.41 5.83 21.17
CA GLN A 18 -1.07 6.19 19.80
C GLN A 18 0.13 5.34 19.38
N PRO A 19 0.06 4.65 18.24
CA PRO A 19 1.16 3.80 17.81
C PRO A 19 2.44 4.63 17.69
N ASN A 20 3.52 4.11 18.26
CA ASN A 20 4.82 4.77 18.15
C ASN A 20 5.36 4.70 16.71
N ASP A 21 6.39 5.49 16.42
CA ASP A 21 6.93 5.62 15.06
C ASP A 21 7.39 4.29 14.46
N THR A 22 7.96 3.40 15.28
CA THR A 22 8.40 2.07 14.84
C THR A 22 7.20 1.20 14.49
N GLN A 23 6.16 1.20 15.32
CA GLN A 23 4.92 0.46 15.05
C GLN A 23 4.26 0.94 13.77
N LEU A 24 4.15 2.27 13.56
CA LEU A 24 3.59 2.86 12.36
C LEU A 24 4.32 2.40 11.09
N ARG A 25 5.66 2.37 11.12
CA ARG A 25 6.46 1.89 9.99
C ARG A 25 6.29 0.40 9.73
N LEU A 26 6.20 -0.42 10.78
CA LEU A 26 5.94 -1.86 10.66
C LEU A 26 4.55 -2.14 10.09
N GLU A 27 3.53 -1.40 10.54
CA GLU A 27 2.18 -1.50 10.00
C GLU A 27 2.14 -1.06 8.53
N ALA A 28 2.79 0.05 8.17
CA ALA A 28 2.93 0.48 6.78
C ALA A 28 3.59 -0.61 5.92
N GLY A 29 4.62 -1.28 6.43
CA GLY A 29 5.26 -2.42 5.77
C GLY A 29 4.33 -3.62 5.56
N ARG A 30 3.52 -3.96 6.57
CA ARG A 30 2.49 -5.01 6.44
C ARG A 30 1.44 -4.63 5.40
N GLN A 31 1.01 -3.38 5.38
CA GLN A 31 0.04 -2.93 4.37
C GLN A 31 0.65 -2.83 2.98
N LEU A 32 1.94 -2.53 2.84
CA LEU A 32 2.62 -2.63 1.55
C LEU A 32 2.62 -4.07 1.05
N GLN A 33 2.96 -5.03 1.92
CA GLN A 33 2.89 -6.46 1.58
C GLN A 33 1.49 -6.84 1.10
N TRP A 34 0.46 -6.49 1.87
CA TRP A 34 -0.93 -6.77 1.51
C TRP A 34 -1.34 -6.11 0.18
N THR A 35 -0.96 -4.85 -0.04
CA THR A 35 -1.27 -4.10 -1.27
C THR A 35 -0.60 -4.73 -2.50
N VAL A 36 0.65 -5.19 -2.35
CA VAL A 36 1.37 -5.89 -3.41
C VAL A 36 0.74 -7.25 -3.69
N ASP A 37 0.43 -8.03 -2.65
CA ASP A 37 -0.10 -9.40 -2.77
C ASP A 37 -1.52 -9.44 -3.33
N THR A 38 -2.34 -8.44 -3.00
CA THR A 38 -3.74 -8.34 -3.44
C THR A 38 -3.91 -7.63 -4.78
N ASN A 39 -2.83 -7.22 -5.45
CA ASN A 39 -2.91 -6.62 -6.77
C ASN A 39 -3.59 -7.61 -7.75
N PRO A 40 -4.67 -7.20 -8.45
CA PRO A 40 -5.49 -8.12 -9.25
C PRO A 40 -4.75 -8.73 -10.44
N LEU A 41 -3.68 -8.08 -10.93
CA LEU A 41 -2.87 -8.60 -12.04
C LEU A 41 -1.77 -9.54 -11.55
N ARG A 42 -1.43 -9.53 -10.26
CA ARG A 42 -0.30 -10.28 -9.71
C ARG A 42 -0.35 -11.76 -10.05
N ALA A 43 -1.48 -12.43 -9.81
CA ALA A 43 -1.63 -13.86 -10.06
C ALA A 43 -1.36 -14.22 -11.54
N SER A 44 -1.82 -13.39 -12.47
CA SER A 44 -1.54 -13.60 -13.91
C SER A 44 -0.07 -13.38 -14.24
N CYS A 45 0.59 -12.40 -13.63
CA CYS A 45 2.01 -12.15 -13.83
C CYS A 45 2.89 -13.26 -13.25
N GLU A 46 2.54 -13.76 -12.07
CA GLU A 46 3.20 -14.91 -11.43
C GLU A 46 3.06 -16.17 -12.27
N ASP A 47 1.89 -16.45 -12.83
CA ASP A 47 1.68 -17.61 -13.70
C ASP A 47 2.59 -17.58 -14.95
N ILE A 48 2.76 -16.41 -15.56
CA ILE A 48 3.64 -16.23 -16.73
C ILE A 48 5.12 -16.35 -16.32
N ALA A 49 5.50 -15.85 -15.14
CA ALA A 49 6.89 -15.87 -14.67
C ALA A 49 7.28 -17.13 -13.88
N ARG A 50 6.33 -18.04 -13.60
CA ARG A 50 6.51 -19.15 -12.66
C ARG A 50 7.73 -20.02 -12.98
N GLY A 51 8.57 -20.22 -11.97
CA GLY A 51 9.74 -21.12 -12.05
C GLY A 51 10.86 -20.63 -12.97
N ARG A 52 10.85 -19.36 -13.37
CA ARG A 52 11.86 -18.79 -14.29
C ARG A 52 12.82 -17.90 -13.53
N GLU A 53 14.08 -18.29 -13.49
CA GLU A 53 15.17 -17.46 -13.01
C GLU A 53 15.48 -16.33 -14.01
N TRP A 54 15.37 -16.63 -15.31
CA TRP A 54 15.64 -15.70 -16.42
C TRP A 54 14.43 -15.61 -17.36
N LEU A 55 14.08 -14.40 -17.78
CA LEU A 55 12.96 -14.16 -18.69
C LEU A 55 13.42 -14.17 -20.14
N THR A 56 12.90 -15.12 -20.92
CA THR A 56 13.11 -15.12 -22.37
C THR A 56 12.36 -13.96 -23.02
N HIS A 57 12.79 -13.53 -24.21
CA HIS A 57 12.11 -12.45 -24.96
C HIS A 57 10.60 -12.70 -25.15
N ARG A 58 10.23 -13.95 -25.50
CA ARG A 58 8.81 -14.35 -25.62
C ARG A 58 8.03 -14.22 -24.30
N THR A 59 8.69 -14.46 -23.17
CA THR A 59 8.07 -14.30 -21.84
C THR A 59 7.88 -12.84 -21.49
N LEU A 60 8.88 -12.00 -21.76
CA LEU A 60 8.78 -10.55 -21.55
C LEU A 60 7.61 -9.97 -22.35
N GLN A 61 7.50 -10.30 -23.64
CA GLN A 61 6.37 -9.85 -24.46
C GLN A 61 5.00 -10.27 -23.89
N ARG A 62 4.89 -11.48 -23.34
CA ARG A 62 3.65 -11.96 -22.69
C ARG A 62 3.34 -11.19 -21.40
N LEU A 63 4.36 -10.86 -20.62
CA LEU A 63 4.24 -10.06 -19.40
C LEU A 63 3.80 -8.63 -19.74
N GLU A 64 4.46 -8.00 -20.72
CA GLU A 64 4.14 -6.65 -21.19
C GLU A 64 2.71 -6.55 -21.74
N ALA A 65 2.28 -7.54 -22.52
CA ALA A 65 0.91 -7.62 -23.03
C ALA A 65 -0.16 -7.73 -21.92
N LYS A 66 0.23 -8.10 -20.69
CA LYS A 66 -0.63 -8.16 -19.51
C LYS A 66 -0.46 -6.96 -18.56
N GLY A 67 0.43 -6.01 -18.89
CA GLY A 67 0.72 -4.87 -18.02
C GLY A 67 1.62 -5.21 -16.83
N CYS A 68 2.30 -6.36 -16.83
CA CYS A 68 3.10 -6.82 -15.70
C CYS A 68 4.38 -6.02 -15.44
N GLN A 69 4.79 -5.14 -16.36
CA GLN A 69 5.84 -4.14 -16.16
C GLN A 69 5.46 -3.10 -15.10
N ASN A 70 4.16 -2.97 -14.80
CA ASN A 70 3.61 -2.00 -13.87
C ASN A 70 3.29 -2.60 -12.49
N VAL A 71 3.45 -3.92 -12.33
CA VAL A 71 3.09 -4.66 -11.12
C VAL A 71 4.36 -5.01 -10.34
N LEU A 72 4.42 -4.62 -9.07
CA LEU A 72 5.52 -4.97 -8.16
C LEU A 72 5.62 -6.49 -8.00
N ARG A 73 6.83 -7.03 -8.21
CA ARG A 73 7.09 -8.47 -8.18
C ARG A 73 7.02 -9.04 -6.77
N SER A 74 7.61 -8.34 -5.81
CA SER A 74 7.64 -8.79 -4.41
C SER A 74 7.72 -7.61 -3.48
N ALA A 75 6.92 -7.63 -2.41
CA ALA A 75 7.03 -6.66 -1.33
C ALA A 75 8.32 -6.86 -0.51
N SER A 76 8.86 -8.08 -0.40
CA SER A 76 10.16 -8.31 0.25
C SER A 76 11.34 -7.73 -0.51
N GLU A 77 11.15 -7.45 -1.80
CA GLU A 77 12.15 -6.80 -2.67
C GLU A 77 11.82 -5.32 -2.92
N THR A 78 10.81 -4.80 -2.24
CA THR A 78 10.38 -3.42 -2.33
C THR A 78 10.83 -2.67 -1.08
N ASN A 79 11.65 -1.65 -1.28
CA ASN A 79 12.22 -0.86 -0.20
C ASN A 79 11.45 0.45 -0.03
N PHE A 80 11.23 0.83 1.22
CA PHE A 80 10.83 2.18 1.55
C PHE A 80 11.98 3.17 1.35
N ILE A 81 11.68 4.33 0.78
CA ILE A 81 12.62 5.43 0.57
C ILE A 81 11.97 6.73 1.05
N ASN A 82 12.77 7.62 1.65
CA ASN A 82 12.34 8.97 2.07
C ASN A 82 11.04 8.98 2.91
N THR A 83 10.95 8.13 3.94
CA THR A 83 9.74 8.00 4.76
C THR A 83 9.69 9.01 5.91
N ALA A 84 8.52 9.62 6.09
CA ALA A 84 8.23 10.55 7.16
C ALA A 84 6.84 10.24 7.76
N ILE A 85 6.64 10.66 9.01
CA ILE A 85 5.41 10.44 9.76
C ILE A 85 4.77 11.81 10.01
N TYR A 86 3.50 11.94 9.68
CA TYR A 86 2.73 13.16 9.83
C TYR A 86 1.52 12.91 10.71
N ARG A 87 1.16 13.91 11.51
CA ARG A 87 0.11 13.82 12.54
C ARG A 87 -0.82 15.03 12.47
N HIS A 88 -1.33 15.32 11.27
CA HIS A 88 -2.23 16.44 11.00
C HIS A 88 -3.66 15.95 10.81
N GLY A 89 -4.46 16.01 11.87
CA GLY A 89 -5.83 15.48 11.88
C GLY A 89 -5.87 13.95 12.00
N ILE A 90 -5.16 13.25 11.12
CA ILE A 90 -4.93 11.80 11.16
C ILE A 90 -3.45 11.47 11.19
N THR A 91 -3.09 10.28 11.68
CA THR A 91 -1.69 9.80 11.65
C THR A 91 -1.41 9.02 10.37
N VAL A 92 -0.47 9.51 9.57
CA VAL A 92 -0.04 8.90 8.32
C VAL A 92 1.47 8.68 8.25
N VAL A 93 1.87 7.68 7.46
CA VAL A 93 3.26 7.51 7.01
C VAL A 93 3.30 7.77 5.52
N CYS A 94 4.09 8.74 5.10
CA CYS A 94 4.25 9.09 3.69
C CYS A 94 5.70 8.86 3.26
N GLY A 95 5.90 8.60 1.97
CA GLY A 95 7.24 8.47 1.39
C GLY A 95 7.19 7.87 0.00
N GLY A 96 8.28 7.22 -0.38
CA GLY A 96 8.36 6.43 -1.60
C GLY A 96 8.62 4.95 -1.34
N ILE A 97 8.38 4.16 -2.37
CA ILE A 97 8.83 2.78 -2.48
C ILE A 97 9.63 2.59 -3.78
N SER A 98 10.58 1.66 -3.74
CA SER A 98 11.38 1.25 -4.88
C SER A 98 11.49 -0.27 -4.94
N GLY A 99 11.04 -0.88 -6.04
CA GLY A 99 11.01 -2.33 -6.20
C GLY A 99 11.01 -2.73 -7.67
N LYS A 100 11.25 -4.01 -7.96
CA LYS A 100 11.24 -4.51 -9.35
C LYS A 100 9.84 -4.96 -9.75
N SER A 101 9.49 -4.75 -11.02
CA SER A 101 8.31 -5.35 -11.64
C SER A 101 8.57 -6.80 -12.07
N PHE A 102 7.53 -7.48 -12.54
CA PHE A 102 7.68 -8.82 -13.14
C PHE A 102 8.53 -8.84 -14.42
N THR A 103 8.73 -7.71 -15.08
CA THR A 103 9.63 -7.59 -16.25
C THR A 103 11.07 -7.24 -15.88
N GLY A 104 11.35 -7.00 -14.59
CA GLY A 104 12.64 -6.52 -14.11
C GLY A 104 12.79 -4.99 -14.12
N THR A 105 11.85 -4.26 -14.72
CA THR A 105 11.79 -2.78 -14.68
C THR A 105 11.72 -2.29 -13.24
N LEU A 106 12.52 -1.28 -12.89
CA LEU A 106 12.46 -0.63 -11.59
C LEU A 106 11.22 0.27 -11.50
N LEU A 107 10.43 0.09 -10.45
CA LEU A 107 9.23 0.88 -10.15
C LEU A 107 9.49 1.75 -8.92
N ASN A 108 9.31 3.06 -9.11
CA ASN A 108 9.32 4.04 -8.04
C ASN A 108 7.94 4.69 -7.92
N ARG A 109 7.37 4.64 -6.71
CA ARG A 109 6.03 5.16 -6.39
C ARG A 109 6.05 5.91 -5.09
N ARG A 110 5.30 7.00 -4.99
CA ARG A 110 4.92 7.53 -3.67
C ARG A 110 3.87 6.64 -3.03
N PHE A 111 3.78 6.71 -1.70
CA PHE A 111 2.71 6.07 -0.95
C PHE A 111 2.23 6.95 0.20
N ILE A 112 1.00 6.70 0.63
CA ILE A 112 0.40 7.22 1.85
C ILE A 112 -0.18 6.03 2.60
N TYR A 113 0.27 5.81 3.84
CA TYR A 113 -0.34 4.86 4.76
C TYR A 113 -1.12 5.62 5.83
N SER A 114 -2.39 5.31 6.01
CA SER A 114 -3.22 5.82 7.11
C SER A 114 -3.30 4.80 8.24
N SER A 115 -2.88 5.21 9.44
CA SER A 115 -2.93 4.35 10.63
C SER A 115 -4.35 4.08 11.12
N GLU A 116 -5.30 4.95 10.78
CA GLU A 116 -6.70 4.86 11.20
C GLU A 116 -7.49 3.96 10.25
N GLU A 117 -7.31 4.16 8.94
CA GLU A 117 -7.95 3.33 7.91
C GLU A 117 -7.25 1.97 7.75
N LYS A 118 -6.03 1.83 8.33
CA LYS A 118 -5.16 0.67 8.15
C LYS A 118 -4.97 0.32 6.67
N ALA A 119 -4.85 1.34 5.83
CA ALA A 119 -4.74 1.21 4.38
C ALA A 119 -3.51 1.94 3.86
N LEU A 120 -2.86 1.34 2.86
CA LEU A 120 -1.74 1.95 2.13
C LEU A 120 -2.17 2.16 0.68
N VAL A 121 -2.07 3.40 0.21
CA VAL A 121 -2.37 3.79 -1.16
C VAL A 121 -1.05 4.08 -1.87
N LEU A 122 -0.85 3.46 -3.03
CA LEU A 122 0.26 3.78 -3.92
C LEU A 122 -0.18 4.85 -4.92
N GLU A 123 0.77 5.71 -5.29
CA GLU A 123 0.58 6.68 -6.35
C GLU A 123 0.15 6.00 -7.66
N PRO A 124 -1.02 6.34 -8.21
CA PRO A 124 -1.50 5.79 -9.46
C PRO A 124 -0.70 6.40 -10.62
N LYS A 125 0.04 5.58 -11.39
CA LYS A 125 0.72 6.05 -12.62
C LYS A 125 0.22 5.38 -13.88
N PHE A 126 -0.54 4.29 -13.74
CA PHE A 126 -1.05 3.56 -14.89
C PHE A 126 -2.51 3.15 -14.69
N ASP A 127 -3.22 2.89 -15.79
CA ASP A 127 -4.62 2.45 -15.73
C ASP A 127 -4.80 1.13 -14.97
N GLN A 128 -3.76 0.29 -14.89
CA GLN A 128 -3.79 -0.94 -14.11
C GLN A 128 -3.81 -0.71 -12.60
N ASP A 129 -3.49 0.50 -12.13
CA ASP A 129 -3.53 0.87 -10.72
C ASP A 129 -4.98 1.12 -10.25
N LYS A 130 -5.94 1.21 -11.18
CA LYS A 130 -7.36 1.42 -10.87
C LYS A 130 -7.95 0.20 -10.17
N THR A 131 -8.49 0.40 -8.98
CA THR A 131 -9.31 -0.63 -8.34
C THR A 131 -10.71 -0.70 -8.97
N ARG A 132 -11.44 -1.79 -8.72
CA ARG A 132 -12.83 -1.95 -9.19
C ARG A 132 -13.79 -0.86 -8.66
N PHE A 133 -13.46 -0.25 -7.52
CA PHE A 133 -14.27 0.80 -6.89
C PHE A 133 -13.95 2.19 -7.43
N GLU A 134 -12.79 2.35 -8.07
CA GLU A 134 -12.33 3.55 -8.75
C GLU A 134 -12.59 3.50 -10.26
N GLY A 135 -13.21 2.43 -10.78
CA GLY A 135 -13.38 2.20 -12.22
C GLY A 135 -14.14 3.30 -12.98
N GLN A 136 -14.84 4.20 -12.27
CA GLN A 136 -15.48 5.38 -12.85
C GLN A 136 -14.55 6.59 -12.98
N LYS A 137 -13.42 6.62 -12.26
CA LYS A 137 -12.45 7.71 -12.30
C LYS A 137 -11.44 7.49 -13.42
N SER A 138 -11.08 8.57 -14.10
CA SER A 138 -9.93 8.59 -15.00
C SER A 138 -8.62 8.43 -14.21
N LEU A 139 -7.54 8.01 -14.86
CA LEU A 139 -6.23 7.95 -14.21
C LEU A 139 -5.82 9.33 -13.67
N GLN A 140 -6.12 10.38 -14.44
CA GLN A 140 -5.87 11.76 -14.05
C GLN A 140 -6.62 12.13 -12.77
N GLN A 141 -7.90 11.76 -12.64
CA GLN A 141 -8.66 12.04 -11.42
C GLN A 141 -8.06 11.33 -10.20
N LEU A 142 -7.57 10.10 -10.35
CA LEU A 142 -6.90 9.38 -9.27
C LEU A 142 -5.56 10.03 -8.88
N GLN A 143 -4.83 10.56 -9.86
CA GLN A 143 -3.61 11.31 -9.62
C GLN A 143 -3.91 12.62 -8.87
N GLU A 144 -4.91 13.37 -9.31
CA GLU A 144 -5.36 14.61 -8.66
C GLU A 144 -5.83 14.35 -7.22
N ASP A 145 -6.55 13.24 -6.99
CA ASP A 145 -6.97 12.83 -5.65
C ASP A 145 -5.77 12.47 -4.76
N PHE A 146 -4.81 11.72 -5.29
CA PHE A 146 -3.58 11.35 -4.56
C PHE A 146 -2.74 12.58 -4.22
N GLU A 147 -2.61 13.55 -5.14
CA GLU A 147 -1.89 14.80 -4.87
C GLU A 147 -2.60 15.62 -3.80
N ARG A 148 -3.93 15.72 -3.86
CA ARG A 148 -4.71 16.42 -2.84
C ARG A 148 -4.52 15.79 -1.47
N GLN A 149 -4.52 14.46 -1.37
CA GLN A 149 -4.22 13.74 -0.12
C GLN A 149 -2.77 13.97 0.33
N THR A 150 -1.82 13.99 -0.59
CA THR A 150 -0.41 14.26 -0.29
C THR A 150 -0.24 15.66 0.31
N THR A 151 -0.85 16.68 -0.30
CA THR A 151 -0.83 18.06 0.23
C THR A 151 -1.54 18.17 1.58
N GLN A 152 -2.63 17.44 1.77
CA GLN A 152 -3.41 17.53 3.00
C GLN A 152 -2.74 16.81 4.19
N TYR A 153 -2.09 15.67 3.94
CA TYR A 153 -1.65 14.77 5.01
C TYR A 153 -0.13 14.59 5.11
N CYS A 154 0.64 14.88 4.06
CA CYS A 154 2.09 14.62 3.98
C CYS A 154 2.93 15.90 3.94
N GLN A 155 2.38 17.04 4.38
CA GLN A 155 3.02 18.35 4.49
C GLN A 155 2.64 18.98 5.82
#